data_AF-A0A1M4SYY4-F1
#
_entry.id   AF-A0A1M4SYY4-F1
#
_cell.length_a   1.000
_cell.length_b   1.000
_cell.length_c   1.000
_cell.angle_alpha   90.00
_cell.angle_beta   90.00
_cell.angle_gamma   90.00
#
_symmetry.space_group_name_H-M   'P 1'
#
loop_
_entity.id
_entity.type
_entity.pdbx_description
1 polymer ?
#
loop_
_entity_poly.entity_id
_entity_poly.type
_entity_poly.pdbx_seq_one_letter_code
_entity_poly.pdbx_strand_id
1 'polypeptide(L)'
;MFNWVLYQTVSIFFEVLNWAIIIRVLLSWVRVDYRNPVVRFIYNFTEPILAPFRNMFMRSSIGHGMMVDFSPVIALLVIQYIVRPIVMHLLLLI
;
A
#
# COMPACT_ATOMS: atom_id res chain seq x y z
N MET A 1 -9.83 21.83 -17.41
CA MET A 1 -8.60 22.16 -16.66
C MET A 1 -8.64 21.60 -15.24
N PHE A 2 -9.70 21.83 -14.45
CA PHE A 2 -9.86 21.28 -13.10
C PHE A 2 -9.78 19.74 -13.02
N ASN A 3 -10.54 19.01 -13.85
CA ASN A 3 -10.56 17.53 -13.84
C ASN A 3 -9.19 16.92 -14.14
N TRP A 4 -8.39 17.59 -14.98
CA TRP A 4 -7.02 17.15 -15.29
C TRP A 4 -6.09 17.29 -14.07
N VAL A 5 -6.16 18.41 -13.35
CA VAL A 5 -5.39 18.61 -12.11
C VAL A 5 -5.79 17.58 -11.05
N LEU A 6 -7.09 17.28 -10.94
CA LEU A 6 -7.60 16.27 -10.03
C LEU A 6 -7.05 14.87 -10.38
N TYR A 7 -7.14 14.48 -11.66
CA TYR A 7 -6.58 13.22 -12.15
C TYR A 7 -5.09 13.07 -11.83
N GLN A 8 -4.31 14.13 -12.09
CA GLN A 8 -2.88 14.13 -11.82
C GLN A 8 -2.56 14.02 -10.32
N THR A 9 -3.29 14.74 -9.48
CA THR A 9 -3.12 14.70 -8.02
C THR A 9 -3.36 13.29 -7.49
N VAL A 10 -4.43 12.64 -7.97
CA VAL A 10 -4.75 11.26 -7.58
C VAL A 10 -3.72 10.26 -8.14
N SER A 11 -3.23 10.46 -9.37
CA SER A 11 -2.17 9.61 -9.93
C SER A 11 -0.91 9.65 -9.08
N ILE A 12 -0.45 10.85 -8.73
CA ILE A 12 0.75 11.06 -7.92
C ILE A 12 0.57 10.43 -6.54
N PHE A 13 -0.62 10.56 -5.95
CA PHE A 13 -0.92 9.91 -4.67
C PHE A 13 -0.75 8.38 -4.74
N PHE A 14 -1.29 7.73 -5.77
CA PHE A 14 -1.11 6.28 -5.96
C PHE A 14 0.35 5.90 -6.21
N GLU A 15 1.12 6.70 -6.93
CA GLU A 15 2.55 6.46 -7.16
C GLU A 15 3.36 6.54 -5.86
N VAL A 16 3.13 7.57 -5.05
CA VAL A 16 3.76 7.72 -3.73
C VAL A 16 3.39 6.55 -2.83
N LEU A 17 2.12 6.16 -2.80
CA LEU A 17 1.65 5.03 -2.02
C LEU A 17 2.32 3.72 -2.48
N ASN A 18 2.41 3.49 -3.79
CA ASN A 18 3.05 2.30 -4.34
C ASN A 18 4.52 2.21 -3.93
N TRP A 19 5.27 3.30 -4.06
CA TRP A 19 6.67 3.35 -3.62
C TRP A 19 6.81 3.17 -2.11
N ALA A 20 5.93 3.76 -1.30
CA ALA A 20 5.95 3.57 0.15
C ALA A 20 5.74 2.10 0.55
N ILE A 21 4.82 1.38 -0.13
CA ILE A 21 4.60 -0.05 0.10
C ILE A 21 5.80 -0.88 -0.36
N ILE A 22 6.38 -0.58 -1.52
CA ILE A 22 7.61 -1.24 -2.00
C ILE A 22 8.74 -1.06 -1.00
N ILE A 23 8.97 0.16 -0.53
CA ILE A 23 9.99 0.44 0.48
C ILE A 23 9.71 -0.34 1.76
N ARG A 24 8.44 -0.42 2.21
CA ARG A 24 8.09 -1.25 3.38
C ARG A 24 8.42 -2.73 3.19
N VAL A 25 8.23 -3.28 1.99
CA VAL A 25 8.64 -4.66 1.68
C VAL A 25 10.16 -4.80 1.73
N LEU A 26 10.89 -3.86 1.15
CA LEU A 26 12.36 -3.88 1.21
C LEU A 26 12.88 -3.76 2.66
N LEU A 27 12.26 -2.90 3.46
CA LEU A 27 12.54 -2.73 4.89
C LEU A 27 12.16 -3.94 5.74
N SER A 28 11.31 -4.86 5.26
CA SER A 28 11.03 -6.11 5.98
C SER A 28 12.07 -7.20 5.69
N TRP A 29 12.73 -7.14 4.52
CA TRP A 29 13.82 -8.05 4.16
C TRP A 29 15.17 -7.60 4.73
N VAL A 30 15.41 -6.30 4.75
CA VAL A 30 16.59 -5.72 5.41
C VAL A 30 16.21 -5.51 6.88
N ARG A 31 16.94 -6.12 7.83
CA ARG A 31 16.68 -5.92 9.27
C ARG A 31 17.04 -4.48 9.69
N VAL A 32 16.15 -3.52 9.46
CA VAL A 32 16.33 -2.11 9.82
C VAL A 32 15.66 -1.83 11.17
N ASP A 33 16.31 -1.03 12.02
CA ASP A 33 15.78 -0.64 13.32
C ASP A 33 14.55 0.28 13.19
N TYR A 34 13.43 -0.12 13.81
CA TYR A 34 12.17 0.63 13.88
C TYR A 34 12.28 1.94 14.68
N ARG A 35 13.37 2.13 15.44
CA ARG A 35 13.67 3.40 16.10
C ARG A 35 14.06 4.50 15.11
N ASN A 36 14.43 4.15 13.88
CA ASN A 36 14.67 5.13 12.83
C ASN A 36 13.34 5.86 12.48
N PRO A 37 13.28 7.20 12.58
CA PRO A 37 12.05 7.95 12.33
C PRO A 37 11.52 7.77 10.89
N VAL A 38 12.39 7.56 9.91
CA VAL A 38 12.00 7.32 8.51
C VAL A 38 11.29 5.98 8.36
N VAL A 39 11.84 4.93 8.98
CA VAL A 39 11.22 3.59 8.99
C VAL A 39 9.85 3.66 9.66
N ARG A 40 9.79 4.26 10.85
CA ARG A 40 8.52 4.43 11.57
C ARG A 40 7.48 5.20 10.76
N PHE A 41 7.90 6.27 10.07
CA PHE A 41 7.01 7.03 9.20
C PHE A 41 6.44 6.16 8.08
N ILE A 42 7.28 5.39 7.38
CA ILE A 42 6.83 4.50 6.29
C ILE A 42 5.83 3.46 6.80
N TYR A 43 6.13 2.82 7.93
CA TYR A 43 5.21 1.84 8.52
C TYR A 43 3.90 2.49 8.93
N ASN A 44 3.92 3.61 9.66
CA ASN A 44 2.70 4.30 10.08
C ASN A 44 1.87 4.84 8.91
N PHE A 45 2.52 5.34 7.85
CA PHE A 45 1.84 5.88 6.67
C PHE A 45 1.14 4.78 5.86
N THR A 46 1.78 3.61 5.74
CA THR A 46 1.24 2.47 4.99
C THR A 46 0.29 1.60 5.82
N GLU A 47 0.34 1.66 7.15
CA GLU A 47 -0.42 0.78 8.04
C GLU A 47 -1.95 0.84 7.87
N PRO A 48 -2.61 2.02 7.76
CA PRO A 48 -4.07 2.06 7.59
C PRO A 48 -4.53 1.31 6.33
N ILE A 49 -3.68 1.28 5.31
CA ILE A 49 -3.95 0.62 4.03
C ILE A 49 -3.64 -0.86 4.14
N LEU A 50 -2.56 -1.24 4.82
CA LEU A 50 -2.10 -2.64 4.93
C LEU A 50 -2.80 -3.44 6.04
N ALA A 51 -3.26 -2.79 7.11
CA ALA A 51 -3.90 -3.42 8.25
C ALA A 51 -5.15 -4.24 7.88
N PRO A 52 -6.08 -3.75 7.01
CA PRO A 52 -7.21 -4.56 6.54
C PRO A 52 -6.76 -5.84 5.82
N PHE A 53 -5.79 -5.75 4.90
CA PHE A 53 -5.26 -6.92 4.19
C PHE A 53 -4.57 -7.89 5.14
N ARG A 54 -3.80 -7.38 6.10
CA ARG A 54 -3.14 -8.18 7.13
C ARG A 54 -4.15 -8.91 8.01
N ASN A 55 -5.20 -8.21 8.46
CA ASN A 55 -6.27 -8.81 9.27
C ASN A 55 -7.05 -9.88 8.50
N MET A 56 -7.33 -9.66 7.22
CA MET A 56 -7.95 -10.69 6.35
C MET A 56 -7.04 -11.91 6.21
N PHE A 57 -5.74 -11.70 6.04
CA PHE A 57 -4.76 -12.79 5.87
C PHE A 57 -4.55 -13.59 7.17
N MET A 58 -4.43 -12.91 8.32
CA MET A 58 -4.28 -13.54 9.64
C MET A 58 -5.52 -14.35 10.06
N ARG A 59 -6.71 -13.95 9.62
CA ARG A 59 -7.95 -14.72 9.83
C ARG A 59 -8.07 -15.95 8.92
N SER A 60 -7.23 -16.05 7.89
CA SER A 60 -7.18 -17.22 7.02
C SER A 60 -6.23 -18.28 7.59
N SER A 61 -6.57 -19.56 7.40
CA SER A 61 -5.76 -20.71 7.89
C SER A 61 -4.30 -20.73 7.37
N ILE A 62 -3.96 -19.90 6.38
CA ILE A 62 -2.65 -19.78 5.75
C ILE A 62 -1.72 -18.82 6.53
N GLY A 63 -2.27 -17.88 7.29
CA GLY A 63 -1.52 -16.81 7.96
C GLY A 63 -0.84 -17.21 9.28
N HIS A 64 -1.21 -18.35 9.87
CA HIS A 64 -0.82 -18.71 11.24
C HIS A 64 0.65 -19.13 11.45
N GLY A 65 1.45 -19.27 10.38
CA GLY A 65 2.83 -19.80 10.46
C GLY A 65 3.88 -19.09 9.61
N MET A 66 3.52 -18.03 8.87
CA MET A 66 4.51 -17.31 8.05
C MET A 66 5.19 -16.20 8.84
N MET A 67 6.51 -16.26 8.96
CA MET A 67 7.33 -15.21 9.57
C MET A 67 7.47 -13.96 8.68
N VAL A 68 7.08 -14.05 7.40
CA VAL A 68 7.16 -12.96 6.43
C VAL A 68 5.76 -12.44 6.13
N ASP A 69 5.51 -11.18 6.43
CA ASP A 69 4.27 -10.48 6.09
C ASP A 69 4.15 -10.34 4.57
N PHE A 70 3.43 -11.25 3.89
CA PHE A 70 3.06 -11.13 2.47
C PHE A 70 1.92 -10.12 2.23
N SER A 71 1.31 -9.62 3.30
CA SER A 71 0.22 -8.63 3.24
C SER A 71 0.53 -7.37 2.40
N PRO A 72 1.75 -6.79 2.40
CA PRO A 72 2.05 -5.63 1.56
C PRO A 72 2.03 -5.96 0.07
N VAL A 73 2.47 -7.15 -0.32
CA VAL A 73 2.45 -7.59 -1.73
C VAL A 73 1.02 -7.75 -2.23
N ILE A 74 0.17 -8.42 -1.44
CA ILE A 74 -1.25 -8.61 -1.77
C ILE A 74 -1.96 -7.26 -1.86
N ALA A 75 -1.72 -6.38 -0.89
CA ALA A 75 -2.30 -5.03 -0.92
C ALA A 75 -1.84 -4.25 -2.16
N LEU A 76 -0.56 -4.34 -2.53
CA LEU A 76 -0.03 -3.68 -3.72
C LEU A 76 -0.73 -4.17 -4.99
N LEU A 77 -0.93 -5.48 -5.14
CA LEU A 77 -1.67 -6.06 -6.28
C LEU A 77 -3.12 -5.55 -6.32
N VAL A 78 -3.83 -5.56 -5.19
CA VAL A 78 -5.22 -5.08 -5.13
C VAL A 78 -5.30 -3.58 -5.44
N ILE A 79 -4.38 -2.78 -4.90
CA ILE A 79 -4.34 -1.34 -5.15
C ILE A 79 -4.06 -1.07 -6.64
N GLN A 80 -3.08 -1.74 -7.24
CA GLN A 80 -2.67 -1.47 -8.61
C GLN A 80 -3.67 -1.98 -9.66
N TYR A 81 -4.20 -3.18 -9.48
CA TYR A 81 -5.01 -3.84 -10.52
C TYR A 81 -6.52 -3.70 -10.30
N ILE A 82 -6.97 -3.31 -9.11
CA ILE A 82 -8.40 -3.18 -8.80
C ILE A 82 -8.72 -1.73 -8.42
N VAL A 83 -8.13 -1.20 -7.35
CA VAL A 83 -8.54 0.10 -6.80
C VAL A 83 -8.18 1.26 -7.73
N ARG A 84 -6.93 1.35 -8.16
CA ARG A 84 -6.44 2.44 -9.02
C ARG A 84 -7.23 2.56 -10.34
N PRO A 85 -7.43 1.50 -11.15
CA PRO A 85 -8.18 1.64 -12.41
C PRO A 85 -9.64 2.03 -12.18
N ILE A 86 -10.29 1.51 -11.12
CA ILE A 86 -11.66 1.91 -10.76
C ILE A 86 -11.72 3.39 -10.42
N VAL A 87 -10.85 3.86 -9.51
CA VAL A 87 -10.81 5.28 -9.11
C VAL A 87 -10.52 6.18 -10.31
N MET A 88 -9.54 5.82 -11.14
CA MET A 88 -9.20 6.59 -12.34
C MET A 88 -10.35 6.62 -13.34
N HIS A 89 -11.04 5.50 -13.55
CA HIS A 89 -12.20 5.46 -14.44
C HIS A 89 -13.33 6.34 -13.92
N LEU A 90 -13.63 6.28 -12.62
CA LEU A 90 -14.64 7.13 -12.00
C LEU A 90 -14.30 8.62 -12.14
N LEU A 91 -13.04 9.01 -11.98
CA LEU A 91 -12.61 10.40 -12.16
C LEU A 91 -12.73 10.91 -13.60
N LEU A 92 -12.69 10.02 -14.60
CA LEU A 92 -12.90 10.39 -16.00
C LEU A 92 -14.38 10.57 -16.34
N LEU A 93 -15.29 10.01 -15.55
CA LEU A 93 -16.74 10.11 -15.75
C LEU A 93 -17.34 11.40 -15.17
N ILE A 94 -16.53 12.22 -14.48
CA ILE A 94 -16.92 13.47 -13.82
C ILE A 94 -16.18 14.64 -14.50
#